data_AF-A0A2N4YQ18-F1
#
_entry.id   AF-A0A2N4YQ18-F1
#
_cell.length_a   1.000
_cell.length_b   1.000
_cell.length_c   1.000
_cell.angle_alpha   90.00
_cell.angle_beta   90.00
_cell.angle_gamma   90.00
#
_symmetry.space_group_name_H-M   'P 1'
#
loop_
_entity.id
_entity.type
_entity.pdbx_description
1 polymer ?
#
loop_
_entity_poly.entity_id
_entity_poly.type
_entity_poly.pdbx_seq_one_letter_code
_entity_poly.pdbx_strand_id
1 'polypeptide(L)'
;MKTERPLWGRGIMVSPQHFQQQAAYAAWTAEVIARIGLNHPWGVVEATFEPEMLKLGRLQAHRLQVRFQDGTMIDTDNADALPSALSLDGADGEAVIVLALPLMQANGGNCLKPEEVAERPVRFRQRWRDVRNQFGEDTRQIAVMQPELTLRFAHQDNSDYLTCPLVRLQRDSQGAWLIDETFLPPLLQIQGSRWLAAQLEQLLTQLRARLTRLMA
;
A
#
# COMPACT_ATOMS: atom_id res chain seq x y z
N MET A 1 16.71 -7.50 -6.59
CA MET A 1 17.64 -7.13 -7.68
C MET A 1 18.87 -6.49 -7.06
N LYS A 2 20.05 -6.55 -7.72
CA LYS A 2 21.22 -5.80 -7.24
C LYS A 2 21.03 -4.32 -7.53
N THR A 3 21.50 -3.48 -6.61
CA THR A 3 21.51 -2.03 -6.75
C THR A 3 22.92 -1.57 -7.06
N GLU A 4 23.08 -0.82 -8.14
CA GLU A 4 24.35 -0.21 -8.53
C GLU A 4 24.45 1.18 -7.91
N ARG A 5 25.64 1.59 -7.45
CA ARG A 5 25.84 2.95 -6.92
C ARG A 5 26.45 3.82 -8.02
N PRO A 6 25.76 4.88 -8.49
CA PRO A 6 26.31 5.74 -9.53
C PRO A 6 27.52 6.53 -8.97
N LEU A 7 28.59 6.57 -9.75
CA LEU A 7 29.76 7.42 -9.48
C LEU A 7 29.61 8.74 -10.22
N TRP A 8 29.63 9.86 -9.50
CA TRP A 8 29.55 11.20 -10.09
C TRP A 8 30.94 11.80 -10.26
N GLY A 9 31.21 12.27 -11.47
CA GLY A 9 32.49 12.86 -11.86
C GLY A 9 32.28 13.96 -12.90
N ARG A 10 33.31 14.78 -13.09
CA ARG A 10 33.28 15.86 -14.06
C ARG A 10 33.13 15.29 -15.48
N GLY A 11 32.21 15.83 -16.26
CA GLY A 11 32.02 15.47 -17.67
C GLY A 11 31.21 14.19 -17.91
N ILE A 12 30.63 13.57 -16.87
CA ILE A 12 29.73 12.42 -17.05
C ILE A 12 28.41 12.88 -17.67
N MET A 13 28.00 12.22 -18.74
CA MET A 13 26.67 12.41 -19.34
C MET A 13 25.61 11.73 -18.47
N VAL A 14 24.63 12.51 -18.02
CA VAL A 14 23.56 12.02 -17.14
C VAL A 14 22.54 11.19 -17.93
N SER A 15 22.14 10.07 -17.37
CA SER A 15 21.11 9.18 -17.92
C SER A 15 20.08 8.80 -16.86
N PRO A 16 18.87 8.32 -17.24
CA PRO A 16 17.85 7.89 -16.29
C PRO A 16 18.33 6.84 -15.29
N GLN A 17 19.21 5.93 -15.72
CA GLN A 17 19.75 4.86 -14.88
C GLN A 17 20.49 5.41 -13.66
N HIS A 18 21.19 6.54 -13.78
CA HIS A 18 21.87 7.17 -12.65
C HIS A 18 20.89 7.52 -11.53
N PHE A 19 19.77 8.16 -11.87
CA PHE A 19 18.75 8.53 -10.90
C PHE A 19 17.98 7.33 -10.36
N GLN A 20 17.62 6.38 -11.24
CA GLN A 20 16.91 5.16 -10.85
C GLN A 20 17.71 4.33 -9.84
N GLN A 21 19.01 4.16 -10.09
CA GLN A 21 19.90 3.40 -9.21
C GLN A 21 20.21 4.15 -7.92
N GLN A 22 20.36 5.49 -7.98
CA GLN A 22 20.47 6.31 -6.77
C GLN A 22 19.22 6.18 -5.87
N ALA A 23 18.03 6.24 -6.46
CA ALA A 23 16.77 6.07 -5.73
C ALA A 23 16.64 4.65 -5.16
N ALA A 24 17.00 3.62 -5.94
CA ALA A 24 17.02 2.24 -5.48
C ALA A 24 18.00 2.02 -4.31
N TYR A 25 19.13 2.72 -4.29
CA TYR A 25 20.10 2.64 -3.18
C TYR A 25 19.56 3.29 -1.90
N ALA A 26 18.90 4.44 -2.03
CA ALA A 26 18.22 5.09 -0.91
C ALA A 26 17.10 4.19 -0.34
N ALA A 27 16.27 3.60 -1.21
CA ALA A 27 15.23 2.66 -0.81
C ALA A 27 15.79 1.42 -0.10
N TRP A 28 16.87 0.84 -0.63
CA TRP A 28 17.56 -0.29 0.00
C TRP A 28 18.12 0.07 1.38
N THR A 29 18.71 1.25 1.53
CA THR A 29 19.23 1.71 2.83
C THR A 29 18.11 1.85 3.85
N ALA A 30 16.97 2.45 3.46
CA ALA A 30 15.80 2.55 4.32
C ALA A 30 15.25 1.17 4.73
N GLU A 31 15.23 0.21 3.80
CA GLU A 31 14.84 -1.18 4.08
C GLU A 31 15.80 -1.87 5.07
N VAL A 32 17.11 -1.68 4.92
CA VAL A 32 18.11 -2.21 5.88
C VAL A 32 17.87 -1.66 7.28
N ILE A 33 17.67 -0.34 7.41
CA ILE A 33 17.38 0.29 8.70
C ILE A 33 16.11 -0.29 9.33
N ALA A 34 15.05 -0.46 8.55
CA ALA A 34 13.80 -1.03 9.04
C ALA A 34 13.98 -2.48 9.53
N ARG A 35 14.76 -3.29 8.81
CA ARG A 35 15.04 -4.70 9.18
C ARG A 35 15.95 -4.87 10.39
N ILE A 36 16.75 -3.86 10.73
CA ILE A 36 17.51 -3.87 11.99
C ILE A 36 16.56 -3.80 13.18
N GLY A 37 15.46 -3.04 13.06
CA GLY A 37 14.49 -2.85 14.15
C GLY A 37 13.34 -3.85 14.17
N LEU A 38 12.94 -4.42 13.03
CA LEU A 38 11.73 -5.22 12.88
C LEU A 38 11.96 -6.46 12.00
N ASN A 39 11.37 -7.60 12.38
CA ASN A 39 11.41 -8.83 11.58
C ASN A 39 10.59 -8.71 10.27
N HIS A 40 9.45 -8.02 10.34
CA HIS A 40 8.51 -7.85 9.24
C HIS A 40 8.12 -6.38 9.09
N PRO A 41 8.99 -5.53 8.51
CA PRO A 41 8.72 -4.11 8.32
C PRO A 41 7.81 -3.88 7.10
N TRP A 42 6.66 -4.54 7.04
CA TRP A 42 5.66 -4.41 5.98
C TRP A 42 4.25 -4.64 6.57
N GLY A 43 3.23 -4.12 5.90
CA GLY A 43 1.85 -4.20 6.35
C GLY A 43 1.11 -2.88 6.21
N VAL A 44 -0.05 -2.84 6.84
CA VAL A 44 -0.99 -1.72 6.87
C VAL A 44 -0.64 -0.79 8.02
N VAL A 45 -0.46 0.49 7.72
CA VAL A 45 -0.52 1.56 8.71
C VAL A 45 -1.96 2.03 8.86
N GLU A 46 -2.63 2.25 7.73
CA GLU A 46 -4.04 2.63 7.68
C GLU A 46 -4.70 2.11 6.41
N ALA A 47 -5.93 1.60 6.53
CA ALA A 47 -6.77 1.25 5.39
C ALA A 47 -8.23 1.54 5.73
N THR A 48 -8.83 2.50 5.03
CA THR A 48 -10.24 2.87 5.20
C THR A 48 -10.99 2.80 3.87
N PHE A 49 -12.29 2.54 3.96
CA PHE A 49 -13.14 2.26 2.80
C PHE A 49 -14.45 3.02 2.91
N GLU A 50 -15.07 3.28 1.76
CA GLU A 50 -16.36 3.96 1.65
C GLU A 50 -17.52 2.99 1.95
N PRO A 51 -18.22 3.09 3.09
CA PRO A 51 -19.24 2.11 3.47
C PRO A 51 -20.45 2.12 2.54
N GLU A 52 -20.79 3.29 1.97
CA GLU A 52 -21.92 3.44 1.06
C GLU A 52 -21.73 2.67 -0.26
N MET A 53 -20.47 2.48 -0.69
CA MET A 53 -20.18 1.73 -1.92
C MET A 53 -20.47 0.23 -1.78
N LEU A 54 -20.42 -0.31 -0.56
CA LEU A 54 -20.75 -1.72 -0.31
C LEU A 54 -22.21 -2.02 -0.62
N LYS A 55 -23.11 -1.04 -0.38
CA LYS A 55 -24.53 -1.14 -0.75
C LYS A 55 -24.74 -1.25 -2.27
N LEU A 56 -23.77 -0.77 -3.04
CA LEU A 56 -23.73 -0.85 -4.50
C LEU A 56 -22.94 -2.07 -5.01
N GLY A 57 -22.58 -3.00 -4.13
CA GLY A 57 -21.79 -4.18 -4.48
C GLY A 57 -20.35 -3.86 -4.87
N ARG A 58 -19.78 -2.75 -4.37
CA ARG A 58 -18.41 -2.34 -4.69
C ARG A 58 -17.62 -2.02 -3.43
N LEU A 59 -16.34 -2.36 -3.44
CA LEU A 59 -15.40 -1.88 -2.44
C LEU A 59 -14.57 -0.74 -3.02
N GLN A 60 -14.65 0.44 -2.39
CA GLN A 60 -13.84 1.60 -2.74
C GLN A 60 -13.00 2.01 -1.54
N ALA A 61 -11.70 2.16 -1.75
CA ALA A 61 -10.81 2.71 -0.74
C ALA A 61 -11.04 4.22 -0.58
N HIS A 62 -11.00 4.69 0.66
CA HIS A 62 -11.03 6.11 1.00
C HIS A 62 -9.60 6.63 1.27
N ARG A 63 -8.82 5.88 2.06
CA ARG A 63 -7.42 6.18 2.37
C ARG A 63 -6.61 4.90 2.56
N LEU A 64 -5.42 4.85 1.98
CA LEU A 64 -4.50 3.72 2.09
C LEU A 64 -3.10 4.22 2.44
N GLN A 65 -2.55 3.66 3.52
CA GLN A 65 -1.15 3.79 3.89
C GLN A 65 -0.58 2.40 4.17
N VAL A 66 0.16 1.85 3.19
CA VAL A 66 0.55 0.43 3.16
C VAL A 66 1.99 0.30 2.70
N ARG A 67 2.79 -0.48 3.43
CA ARG A 67 4.15 -0.83 3.02
C ARG A 67 4.19 -2.29 2.54
N PHE A 68 4.64 -2.49 1.30
CA PHE A 68 4.81 -3.82 0.71
C PHE A 68 6.09 -4.52 1.20
N GLN A 69 6.16 -5.83 0.95
CA GLN A 69 7.25 -6.70 1.38
C GLN A 69 8.62 -6.33 0.78
N ASP A 70 8.63 -5.59 -0.33
CA ASP A 70 9.85 -5.07 -0.96
C ASP A 70 10.27 -3.68 -0.46
N GLY A 71 9.58 -3.16 0.56
CA GLY A 71 9.84 -1.86 1.17
C GLY A 71 9.14 -0.69 0.49
N THR A 72 8.41 -0.92 -0.62
CA THR A 72 7.64 0.14 -1.28
C THR A 72 6.52 0.64 -0.38
N MET A 73 6.52 1.94 -0.11
CA MET A 73 5.47 2.61 0.65
C MET A 73 4.44 3.17 -0.32
N ILE A 74 3.18 2.89 -0.04
CA ILE A 74 2.01 3.52 -0.66
C ILE A 74 1.39 4.46 0.36
N ASP A 75 1.13 5.70 -0.05
CA ASP A 75 0.47 6.71 0.76
C ASP A 75 -0.41 7.61 -0.12
N THR A 76 -1.73 7.38 -0.04
CA THR A 76 -2.72 8.08 -0.86
C THR A 76 -3.00 9.51 -0.41
N ASP A 77 -2.53 9.90 0.77
CA ASP A 77 -2.65 11.28 1.27
C ASP A 77 -1.43 12.13 0.86
N ASN A 78 -0.36 11.49 0.41
CA ASN A 78 0.90 12.16 0.08
C ASN A 78 1.18 12.16 -1.42
N ALA A 79 1.34 10.98 -2.03
CA ALA A 79 1.92 10.86 -3.37
C ALA A 79 1.12 9.98 -4.33
N ASP A 80 0.37 9.02 -3.81
CA ASP A 80 -0.27 7.98 -4.61
C ASP A 80 -1.75 8.24 -4.85
N ALA A 81 -2.31 7.65 -5.91
CA ALA A 81 -3.76 7.67 -6.11
C ALA A 81 -4.42 6.44 -5.50
N LEU A 82 -5.69 6.58 -5.15
CA LEU A 82 -6.53 5.45 -4.77
C LEU A 82 -6.68 4.47 -5.94
N PRO A 83 -6.69 3.15 -5.67
CA PRO A 83 -7.00 2.14 -6.68
C PRO A 83 -8.45 2.28 -7.16
N SER A 84 -8.74 1.74 -8.33
CA SER A 84 -10.12 1.63 -8.81
C SER A 84 -10.98 0.77 -7.88
N ALA A 85 -12.27 1.10 -7.76
CA ALA A 85 -13.21 0.33 -6.96
C ALA A 85 -13.30 -1.12 -7.49
N LEU A 86 -13.28 -2.08 -6.58
CA LEU A 86 -13.44 -3.50 -6.88
C LEU A 86 -14.93 -3.84 -6.92
N SER A 87 -15.40 -4.47 -8.01
CA SER A 87 -16.73 -5.08 -8.00
C SER A 87 -16.73 -6.34 -7.14
N LEU A 88 -17.77 -6.48 -6.30
CA LEU A 88 -17.98 -7.64 -5.44
C LEU A 88 -18.91 -8.69 -6.07
N ASP A 89 -19.23 -8.52 -7.36
CA ASP A 89 -20.02 -9.46 -8.13
C ASP A 89 -19.34 -10.84 -8.18
N GLY A 90 -20.12 -11.90 -7.96
CA GLY A 90 -19.64 -13.28 -8.02
C GLY A 90 -18.82 -13.75 -6.81
N ALA A 91 -18.67 -12.92 -5.76
CA ALA A 91 -18.10 -13.37 -4.49
C ALA A 91 -19.17 -14.00 -3.58
N ASP A 92 -18.90 -15.21 -3.10
CA ASP A 92 -19.79 -15.99 -2.25
C ASP A 92 -19.40 -15.90 -0.78
N GLY A 93 -20.33 -15.44 0.05
CA GLY A 93 -20.21 -15.44 1.51
C GLY A 93 -19.16 -14.47 2.05
N GLU A 94 -17.92 -14.93 2.16
CA GLU A 94 -16.79 -14.24 2.81
C GLU A 94 -15.67 -13.98 1.80
N ALA A 95 -15.11 -12.77 1.79
CA ALA A 95 -14.09 -12.37 0.84
C ALA A 95 -12.98 -11.55 1.50
N VAL A 96 -11.74 -12.05 1.44
CA VAL A 96 -10.56 -11.26 1.82
C VAL A 96 -10.10 -10.47 0.61
N ILE A 97 -10.00 -9.15 0.77
CA ILE A 97 -9.51 -8.24 -0.27
C ILE A 97 -8.09 -7.81 0.05
N VAL A 98 -7.23 -7.87 -0.98
CA VAL A 98 -5.83 -7.47 -0.93
C VAL A 98 -5.62 -6.21 -1.76
N LEU A 99 -4.71 -5.34 -1.31
CA LEU A 99 -4.06 -4.38 -2.18
C LEU A 99 -2.99 -5.10 -2.97
N ALA A 100 -3.00 -4.94 -4.29
CA ALA A 100 -2.05 -5.57 -5.19
C ALA A 100 -1.23 -4.52 -5.93
N LEU A 101 0.09 -4.69 -5.88
CA LEU A 101 1.08 -3.89 -6.59
C LEU A 101 1.89 -4.81 -7.51
N PRO A 102 1.91 -4.58 -8.83
CA PRO A 102 2.63 -5.46 -9.75
C PRO A 102 4.12 -5.58 -9.40
N LEU A 103 4.68 -6.77 -9.59
CA LEU A 103 6.08 -7.05 -9.33
C LEU A 103 6.99 -6.15 -10.18
N MET A 104 8.07 -5.66 -9.57
CA MET A 104 9.14 -4.98 -10.31
C MET A 104 9.93 -6.01 -11.12
N GLN A 105 10.19 -5.71 -12.39
CA GLN A 105 10.81 -6.60 -13.37
C GLN A 105 12.25 -6.17 -13.66
N ALA A 106 13.20 -7.10 -13.60
CA ALA A 106 14.63 -6.76 -13.70
C ALA A 106 15.06 -6.33 -15.11
N ASN A 107 14.34 -6.79 -16.13
CA ASN A 107 14.60 -6.50 -17.53
C ASN A 107 13.92 -5.21 -18.04
N GLY A 108 13.33 -4.41 -17.15
CA GLY A 108 12.66 -3.16 -17.50
C GLY A 108 11.18 -3.33 -17.86
N GLY A 109 10.63 -2.34 -18.57
CA GLY A 109 9.19 -2.31 -18.90
C GLY A 109 8.29 -2.09 -17.67
N ASN A 110 8.81 -1.48 -16.61
CA ASN A 110 8.09 -1.27 -15.35
C ASN A 110 7.23 -0.01 -15.32
N CYS A 111 7.35 0.85 -16.34
CA CYS A 111 6.58 2.08 -16.46
C CYS A 111 6.08 2.22 -17.88
N LEU A 112 4.77 2.35 -18.04
CA LEU A 112 4.14 2.61 -19.32
C LEU A 112 3.66 4.06 -19.39
N LYS A 113 3.54 4.59 -20.60
CA LYS A 113 2.90 5.88 -20.87
C LYS A 113 1.39 5.80 -20.61
N PRO A 114 0.69 6.94 -20.47
CA PRO A 114 -0.75 6.96 -20.15
C PRO A 114 -1.62 6.07 -21.05
N GLU A 115 -1.37 6.10 -22.37
CA GLU A 115 -2.19 5.43 -23.39
C GLU A 115 -1.67 4.04 -23.77
N GLU A 116 -0.54 3.60 -23.23
CA GLU A 116 0.06 2.32 -23.58
C GLU A 116 -0.71 1.17 -22.92
N VAL A 117 -1.18 0.23 -23.75
CA VAL A 117 -1.85 -0.99 -23.28
C VAL A 117 -0.82 -1.93 -22.68
N ALA A 118 -1.12 -2.41 -21.47
CA ALA A 118 -0.23 -3.32 -20.78
C ALA A 118 -0.51 -4.77 -21.22
N GLU A 119 0.50 -5.45 -21.75
CA GLU A 119 0.42 -6.90 -22.09
C GLU A 119 0.41 -7.79 -20.84
N ARG A 120 0.82 -7.22 -19.70
CA ARG A 120 0.91 -7.85 -18.37
C ARG A 120 0.76 -6.77 -17.30
N PRO A 121 0.55 -7.12 -16.02
CA PRO A 121 0.58 -6.13 -14.94
C PRO A 121 1.90 -5.34 -14.94
N VAL A 122 1.83 -4.01 -15.01
CA VAL A 122 3.00 -3.12 -14.98
C VAL A 122 2.94 -2.24 -13.75
N ARG A 123 4.06 -2.16 -13.02
CA ARG A 123 4.13 -1.54 -11.70
C ARG A 123 3.79 -0.07 -11.67
N PHE A 124 4.18 0.69 -12.70
CA PHE A 124 3.97 2.13 -12.74
C PHE A 124 3.32 2.58 -14.05
N ARG A 125 2.65 3.72 -13.97
CA ARG A 125 2.17 4.51 -15.09
C ARG A 125 2.78 5.90 -15.02
N GLN A 126 3.21 6.41 -16.16
CA GLN A 126 3.56 7.81 -16.27
C GLN A 126 2.30 8.66 -16.16
N ARG A 127 2.35 9.71 -15.35
CA ARG A 127 1.37 10.80 -15.33
C ARG A 127 2.09 12.13 -15.45
N TRP A 128 1.40 13.15 -15.96
CA TRP A 128 1.92 14.51 -15.98
C TRP A 128 1.33 15.28 -14.82
N ARG A 129 2.19 15.97 -14.06
CA ARG A 129 1.80 16.81 -12.92
C ARG A 129 2.53 18.14 -13.00
N ASP A 130 1.80 19.20 -12.72
CA ASP A 130 2.38 20.51 -12.51
C ASP A 130 2.98 20.55 -11.10
N VAL A 131 4.31 20.67 -11.04
CA VAL A 131 5.07 20.69 -9.79
C VAL A 131 5.65 22.08 -9.59
N ARG A 132 5.26 22.70 -8.48
CA ARG A 132 5.76 24.01 -8.08
C ARG A 132 7.23 23.91 -7.70
N ASN A 133 8.03 24.87 -8.17
CA ASN A 133 9.38 25.06 -7.67
C ASN A 133 9.33 25.52 -6.22
N GLN A 134 9.89 24.75 -5.29
CA GLN A 134 9.85 25.08 -3.85
C GLN A 134 10.79 26.24 -3.48
N PHE A 135 11.76 26.57 -4.33
CA PHE A 135 12.75 27.62 -4.09
C PHE A 135 12.62 28.78 -5.10
N GLY A 136 11.50 28.83 -5.83
CA GLY A 136 11.20 29.86 -6.81
C GLY A 136 9.69 30.10 -6.94
N GLU A 137 9.29 30.89 -7.93
CA GLU A 137 7.88 31.23 -8.15
C GLU A 137 7.25 30.44 -9.31
N ASP A 138 8.05 29.71 -10.08
CA ASP A 138 7.61 28.98 -11.26
C ASP A 138 7.01 27.60 -10.94
N THR A 139 6.27 27.07 -11.91
CA THR A 139 5.70 25.72 -11.90
C THR A 139 6.01 25.06 -13.22
N ARG A 140 6.34 23.77 -13.18
CA ARG A 140 6.64 23.00 -14.39
C ARG A 140 5.90 21.68 -14.42
N GLN A 141 5.38 21.35 -15.58
CA GLN A 141 4.83 20.03 -15.83
C GLN A 141 5.97 19.01 -15.93
N ILE A 142 5.94 18.00 -15.06
CA ILE A 142 6.91 16.89 -15.07
C ILE A 142 6.19 15.54 -15.16
N ALA A 143 6.88 14.56 -15.73
CA ALA A 143 6.45 13.18 -15.73
C ALA A 143 6.71 12.58 -14.34
N VAL A 144 5.66 12.09 -13.70
CA VAL A 144 5.72 11.39 -12.41
C VAL A 144 5.36 9.92 -12.61
N MET A 145 5.94 9.05 -11.78
CA MET A 145 5.58 7.64 -11.72
C MET A 145 4.43 7.47 -10.73
N GLN A 146 3.33 6.89 -11.17
CA GLN A 146 2.19 6.53 -10.34
C GLN A 146 2.13 5.00 -10.23
N PRO A 147 2.13 4.42 -9.01
CA PRO A 147 1.93 2.99 -8.83
C PRO A 147 0.56 2.55 -9.37
N GLU A 148 0.53 1.45 -10.12
CA GLU A 148 -0.69 0.82 -10.64
C GLU A 148 -1.29 -0.11 -9.58
N LEU A 149 -1.95 0.49 -8.60
CA LEU A 149 -2.58 -0.23 -7.51
C LEU A 149 -3.94 -0.80 -7.92
N THR A 150 -4.21 -2.03 -7.51
CA THR A 150 -5.52 -2.65 -7.70
C THR A 150 -6.00 -3.31 -6.42
N LEU A 151 -7.31 -3.22 -6.15
CA LEU A 151 -7.96 -4.07 -5.15
C LEU A 151 -8.29 -5.40 -5.82
N ARG A 152 -7.93 -6.51 -5.19
CA ARG A 152 -8.12 -7.86 -5.74
C ARG A 152 -8.64 -8.81 -4.66
N PHE A 153 -9.31 -9.86 -5.07
CA PHE A 153 -9.64 -10.93 -4.14
C PHE A 153 -8.40 -11.77 -3.81
N ALA A 154 -8.25 -12.16 -2.55
CA ALA A 154 -7.11 -12.99 -2.13
C ALA A 154 -7.06 -14.35 -2.84
N HIS A 155 -8.21 -14.89 -3.24
CA HIS A 155 -8.31 -16.19 -3.93
C HIS A 155 -8.00 -16.13 -5.44
N GLN A 156 -7.91 -14.92 -6.02
CA GLN A 156 -7.51 -14.76 -7.43
C GLN A 156 -6.04 -15.15 -7.62
N ASP A 157 -5.66 -15.47 -8.86
CA ASP A 157 -4.25 -15.54 -9.20
C ASP A 157 -3.61 -14.15 -9.02
N ASN A 158 -2.69 -14.09 -8.07
CA ASN A 158 -1.97 -12.90 -7.66
C ASN A 158 -0.45 -13.07 -7.84
N SER A 159 -0.01 -14.08 -8.60
CA SER A 159 1.42 -14.43 -8.77
C SER A 159 2.28 -13.31 -9.35
N ASP A 160 1.71 -12.43 -10.17
CA ASP A 160 2.37 -11.26 -10.75
C ASP A 160 2.40 -10.02 -9.84
N TYR A 161 1.93 -10.14 -8.59
CA TYR A 161 1.75 -9.02 -7.67
C TYR A 161 2.43 -9.27 -6.32
N LEU A 162 2.89 -8.18 -5.71
CA LEU A 162 2.96 -8.11 -4.25
C LEU A 162 1.56 -7.82 -3.73
N THR A 163 1.14 -8.55 -2.70
CA THR A 163 -0.19 -8.38 -2.10
C THR A 163 -0.11 -8.09 -0.61
N CYS A 164 -0.95 -7.19 -0.13
CA CYS A 164 -1.16 -6.94 1.28
C CYS A 164 -2.67 -7.06 1.61
N PRO A 165 -3.10 -8.03 2.44
CA PRO A 165 -4.48 -8.09 2.91
C PRO A 165 -4.88 -6.81 3.62
N LEU A 166 -6.01 -6.22 3.21
CA LEU A 166 -6.50 -4.98 3.80
C LEU A 166 -7.74 -5.21 4.66
N VAL A 167 -8.69 -5.98 4.13
CA VAL A 167 -10.03 -6.10 4.72
C VAL A 167 -10.64 -7.45 4.38
N ARG A 168 -11.55 -7.89 5.24
CA ARG A 168 -12.42 -9.02 4.99
C ARG A 168 -13.86 -8.56 4.97
N LEU A 169 -14.59 -9.03 3.98
CA LEU A 169 -16.00 -8.75 3.80
C LEU A 169 -16.79 -10.01 4.10
N GLN A 170 -17.98 -9.83 4.65
CA GLN A 170 -18.94 -10.89 4.90
C GLN A 170 -20.33 -10.41 4.50
N ARG A 171 -21.23 -11.35 4.20
CA ARG A 171 -22.65 -11.04 4.00
C ARG A 171 -23.41 -11.11 5.32
N ASP A 172 -24.29 -10.15 5.54
CA ASP A 172 -25.26 -10.23 6.63
C ASP A 172 -26.42 -11.20 6.31
N SER A 173 -27.37 -11.31 7.24
CA SER A 173 -28.56 -12.16 7.07
C SER A 173 -29.49 -11.70 5.94
N GLN A 174 -29.36 -10.45 5.47
CA GLN A 174 -30.10 -9.88 4.34
C GLN A 174 -29.31 -9.98 3.02
N GLY A 175 -28.09 -10.54 3.07
CA GLY A 175 -27.20 -10.69 1.93
C GLY A 175 -26.40 -9.44 1.57
N ALA A 176 -26.45 -8.37 2.37
CA ALA A 176 -25.68 -7.15 2.16
C ALA A 176 -24.22 -7.32 2.58
N TRP A 177 -23.30 -6.69 1.85
CA TRP A 177 -21.87 -6.71 2.19
C TRP A 177 -21.58 -5.81 3.38
N LEU A 178 -20.86 -6.36 4.35
CA LEU A 178 -20.33 -5.66 5.51
C LEU A 178 -18.84 -5.91 5.64
N ILE A 179 -18.12 -4.94 6.21
CA ILE A 179 -16.75 -5.13 6.66
C ILE A 179 -16.79 -5.99 7.93
N ASP A 180 -15.97 -7.03 7.97
CA ASP A 180 -15.69 -7.75 9.19
C ASP A 180 -14.68 -6.97 10.03
N GLU A 181 -15.20 -6.27 11.04
CA GLU A 181 -14.44 -5.47 12.00
C GLU A 181 -13.44 -6.29 12.82
N THR A 182 -13.58 -7.63 12.88
CA THR A 182 -12.66 -8.49 13.63
C THR A 182 -11.44 -8.93 12.82
N PHE A 183 -11.41 -8.60 11.52
CA PHE A 183 -10.29 -8.93 10.66
C PHE A 183 -9.02 -8.17 11.06
N LEU A 184 -7.92 -8.90 11.17
CA LEU A 184 -6.62 -8.35 11.51
C LEU A 184 -5.68 -8.44 10.29
N PRO A 185 -5.43 -7.34 9.56
CA PRO A 185 -4.43 -7.35 8.49
C PRO A 185 -3.01 -7.45 9.09
N PRO A 186 -1.97 -7.69 8.27
CA PRO A 186 -0.59 -7.46 8.69
C PRO A 186 -0.44 -6.00 9.10
N LEU A 187 -0.15 -5.71 10.37
CA LEU A 187 -0.12 -4.34 10.90
C LEU A 187 1.31 -3.82 11.05
N LEU A 188 1.52 -2.57 10.64
CA LEU A 188 2.68 -1.77 11.01
C LEU A 188 2.41 -0.82 12.18
N GLN A 189 1.14 -0.49 12.43
CA GLN A 189 0.71 0.28 13.58
C GLN A 189 -0.53 -0.37 14.20
N ILE A 190 -0.58 -0.38 15.54
CA ILE A 190 -1.74 -0.92 16.28
C ILE A 190 -3.02 -0.19 15.88
N GLN A 191 -2.94 1.12 15.67
CA GLN A 191 -4.08 1.96 15.27
C GLN A 191 -4.64 1.61 13.88
N GLY A 192 -3.91 0.84 13.07
CA GLY A 192 -4.42 0.29 11.81
C GLY A 192 -5.52 -0.76 11.98
N SER A 193 -5.77 -1.25 13.21
CA SER A 193 -6.93 -2.09 13.54
C SER A 193 -7.66 -1.55 14.76
N ARG A 194 -8.87 -1.03 14.55
CA ARG A 194 -9.74 -0.53 15.62
C ARG A 194 -10.10 -1.63 16.61
N TRP A 195 -10.34 -2.85 16.12
CA TRP A 195 -10.62 -4.00 16.98
C TRP A 195 -9.46 -4.33 17.91
N LEU A 196 -8.23 -4.42 17.38
CA LEU A 196 -7.05 -4.69 18.20
C LEU A 196 -6.84 -3.59 19.26
N ALA A 197 -6.99 -2.33 18.88
CA ALA A 197 -6.88 -1.21 19.82
C ALA A 197 -7.90 -1.34 20.98
N ALA A 198 -9.17 -1.61 20.66
CA ALA A 198 -10.22 -1.80 21.66
C ALA A 198 -9.95 -3.01 22.58
N GLN A 199 -9.46 -4.13 22.03
CA GLN A 199 -9.12 -5.31 22.82
C GLN A 199 -7.95 -5.04 23.78
N LEU A 200 -6.93 -4.30 23.34
CA LEU A 200 -5.80 -3.91 24.19
C LEU A 200 -6.23 -2.96 25.31
N GLU A 201 -7.11 -2.00 25.03
CA GLU A 201 -7.68 -1.12 26.05
C GLU A 201 -8.49 -1.88 27.11
N GLN A 202 -9.32 -2.83 26.67
CA GLN A 202 -10.08 -3.71 27.56
C GLN A 202 -9.15 -4.54 28.45
N LEU A 203 -8.10 -5.13 27.87
CA LEU A 203 -7.10 -5.90 28.62
C LEU A 203 -6.38 -5.03 29.67
N LEU A 204 -5.93 -3.84 29.28
CA LEU A 204 -5.27 -2.89 30.21
C LEU A 204 -6.20 -2.49 31.36
N THR A 205 -7.48 -2.31 31.09
CA THR A 205 -8.48 -1.98 32.10
C THR A 205 -8.64 -3.12 33.12
N GLN A 206 -8.73 -4.36 32.64
CA GLN A 206 -8.80 -5.55 33.51
C GLN A 206 -7.53 -5.74 34.34
N LEU A 207 -6.35 -5.55 33.74
CA LEU A 207 -5.06 -5.64 34.42
C LEU A 207 -4.94 -4.60 35.54
N ARG A 208 -5.31 -3.35 35.27
CA ARG A 208 -5.32 -2.29 36.29
C ARG A 208 -6.26 -2.61 37.45
N ALA A 209 -7.48 -3.06 37.15
CA ALA A 209 -8.45 -3.45 38.18
C ALA A 209 -7.92 -4.60 39.06
N ARG A 210 -7.22 -5.59 38.46
CA ARG A 210 -6.62 -6.69 39.21
C ARG A 210 -5.44 -6.23 40.08
N LEU A 211 -4.57 -5.38 39.54
CA LEU A 211 -3.44 -4.82 40.28
C LEU A 211 -3.92 -4.05 41.50
N THR A 212 -4.92 -3.17 41.36
CA THR A 212 -5.50 -2.42 42.49
C THR A 212 -6.03 -3.34 43.58
N ARG A 213 -6.69 -4.45 43.24
CA ARG A 213 -7.20 -5.42 44.22
C ARG A 213 -6.10 -6.18 44.96
N LEU A 214 -4.94 -6.41 44.31
CA LEU A 214 -3.82 -7.12 44.94
C LEU A 214 -2.96 -6.21 45.83
N MET A 215 -3.07 -4.89 45.67
CA MET A 215 -2.34 -3.90 46.47
C MET A 215 -3.15 -3.36 47.67
N ALA A 216 -4.42 -3.75 47.80
CA ALA A 216 -5.29 -3.42 48.94
C ALA A 216 -5.27 -4.55 49.96
#